data_AF-A0AAW0DT82-F1
#
_entry.id   AF-A0AAW0DT82-F1
#
_cell.length_a   1.000
_cell.length_b   1.000
_cell.length_c   1.000
_cell.angle_alpha   90.00
_cell.angle_beta   90.00
_cell.angle_gamma   90.00
#
_symmetry.space_group_name_H-M   'P 1'
#
loop_
_entity.id
_entity.type
_entity.pdbx_description
1 polymer ?
#
loop_
_entity_poly.entity_id
_entity_poly.type
_entity_poly.pdbx_seq_one_letter_code
_entity_poly.pdbx_strand_id
1 'polypeptide(L)'
;QVAATKYRRARRALIKLRGEEECTAYRELEDEHIRLDQDEEPDTAARARLGVVGARTSKKDRKGRAMASASRRKMSWIWTQGGGPDAEDEELVDAVRVEWSRAKARKDRWVEEVDLLREEMRRGL
;
A
#
# COMPACT_ATOMS: atom_id res chain seq x y z
N GLN A 1 -13.56 9.54 -10.04
CA GLN A 1 -15.04 9.57 -9.93
C GLN A 1 -15.76 9.54 -11.29
N VAL A 2 -15.34 10.30 -12.30
CA VAL A 2 -15.98 10.28 -13.65
C VAL A 2 -15.98 8.88 -14.29
N ALA A 3 -14.88 8.13 -14.18
CA ALA A 3 -14.81 6.75 -14.69
C ALA A 3 -15.81 5.80 -14.01
N ALA A 4 -15.95 5.89 -12.68
CA ALA A 4 -16.87 5.07 -11.89
C ALA A 4 -18.34 5.31 -12.29
N THR A 5 -18.74 6.57 -12.44
CA THR A 5 -20.09 6.94 -12.88
C THR A 5 -20.39 6.46 -14.30
N LYS A 6 -19.40 6.57 -15.21
CA LYS A 6 -19.51 6.04 -16.58
C LYS A 6 -19.74 4.53 -16.58
N TYR A 7 -18.99 3.77 -15.78
CA TYR A 7 -19.16 2.33 -15.62
C TYR A 7 -20.57 1.98 -15.11
N ARG A 8 -21.00 2.60 -14.01
CA ARG A 8 -22.32 2.38 -13.41
C ARG A 8 -23.45 2.69 -14.41
N ARG A 9 -23.34 3.77 -15.17
CA ARG A 9 -24.31 4.15 -16.20
C ARG A 9 -24.33 3.13 -17.35
N ALA A 10 -23.16 2.72 -17.83
CA ALA A 10 -23.05 1.73 -18.90
C ALA A 10 -23.62 0.37 -18.48
N ARG A 11 -23.29 -0.11 -17.27
CA ARG A 11 -23.84 -1.34 -16.70
C ARG A 11 -25.37 -1.31 -16.61
N ARG A 12 -25.94 -0.21 -16.10
CA ARG A 12 -27.41 -0.05 -16.05
C ARG A 12 -28.04 -0.06 -17.45
N ALA A 13 -27.41 0.56 -18.44
CA ALA A 13 -27.90 0.55 -19.81
C ALA A 13 -27.83 -0.86 -20.43
N LEU A 14 -26.74 -1.60 -20.20
CA LEU A 14 -26.57 -2.97 -20.68
C LEU A 14 -27.61 -3.92 -20.08
N ILE A 15 -27.83 -3.86 -18.77
CA ILE A 15 -28.86 -4.68 -18.09
C ILE A 15 -30.25 -4.39 -18.66
N LYS A 16 -30.57 -3.12 -18.97
CA LYS A 16 -31.85 -2.75 -19.59
C LYS A 16 -32.02 -3.29 -21.01
N LEU A 17 -30.94 -3.44 -21.76
CA LEU A 17 -30.99 -3.86 -23.17
C LEU A 17 -30.94 -5.38 -23.35
N ARG A 18 -30.19 -6.08 -22.49
CA ARG A 18 -29.88 -7.51 -22.64
C ARG A 18 -30.45 -8.40 -21.53
N GLY A 19 -30.97 -7.79 -20.46
CA GLY A 19 -31.36 -8.51 -19.26
C GLY A 19 -30.18 -8.76 -18.32
N GLU A 20 -30.49 -9.13 -17.09
CA GLU A 20 -29.52 -9.31 -16.00
C GLU A 20 -28.66 -10.57 -16.21
N GLU A 21 -29.26 -11.64 -16.73
CA GLU A 21 -28.62 -12.95 -16.95
C GLU A 21 -27.45 -12.89 -17.94
N GLU A 22 -27.57 -12.10 -19.01
CA GLU A 22 -26.49 -11.89 -19.99
C GLU A 22 -25.40 -10.92 -19.48
N CYS A 23 -25.68 -10.17 -18.41
CA CYS A 23 -24.80 -9.13 -17.89
C CYS A 23 -24.04 -9.56 -16.62
N THR A 24 -24.04 -10.84 -16.27
CA THR A 24 -23.37 -11.41 -15.09
C THR A 24 -21.85 -11.15 -15.06
N ALA A 25 -21.23 -10.98 -16.23
CA ALA A 25 -19.83 -10.60 -16.36
C ALA A 25 -19.51 -9.18 -15.80
N TYR A 26 -20.51 -8.31 -15.66
CA TYR A 26 -20.36 -6.94 -15.18
C TYR A 26 -20.82 -6.82 -13.72
N ARG A 27 -19.86 -6.90 -12.79
CA ARG A 27 -20.11 -6.78 -11.35
C ARG A 27 -20.55 -5.37 -10.93
N GLU A 28 -21.21 -5.29 -9.78
CA GLU A 28 -21.56 -4.00 -9.19
C GLU A 28 -20.33 -3.30 -8.61
N LEU A 29 -20.11 -2.06 -9.05
CA LEU A 29 -19.00 -1.24 -8.61
C LEU A 29 -19.42 -0.30 -7.49
N GLU A 30 -19.35 -0.78 -6.25
CA GLU A 30 -19.50 0.03 -5.04
C GLU A 30 -18.34 1.05 -4.87
N ASP A 31 -18.57 2.11 -4.09
CA ASP A 31 -17.54 3.11 -3.82
C ASP A 31 -16.34 2.53 -3.05
N GLU A 32 -16.58 1.54 -2.20
CA GLU A 32 -15.54 0.85 -1.43
C GLU A 32 -14.50 0.17 -2.31
N HIS A 33 -14.92 -0.35 -3.47
CA HIS A 33 -14.00 -1.00 -4.42
C HIS A 33 -12.97 -0.06 -5.05
N ILE A 34 -13.22 1.26 -5.03
CA ILE A 34 -12.38 2.31 -5.65
C ILE A 34 -11.68 3.15 -4.59
N ARG A 35 -12.07 3.01 -3.32
CA ARG A 35 -11.36 3.68 -2.23
C ARG A 35 -9.96 3.05 -2.14
N LEU A 36 -8.97 3.84 -2.49
CA LEU A 36 -7.62 3.62 -2.00
C LEU A 36 -7.71 3.85 -0.50
N ASP A 37 -7.47 2.81 0.29
CA ASP A 37 -7.18 3.01 1.70
C ASP A 37 -6.01 3.98 1.75
N GLN A 38 -6.27 5.21 2.19
CA GLN A 38 -5.21 6.09 2.61
C GLN A 38 -4.64 5.40 3.84
N ASP A 39 -3.61 4.57 3.64
CA ASP A 39 -2.71 4.27 4.72
C ASP A 39 -2.30 5.65 5.25
N GLU A 40 -2.68 5.97 6.50
CA GLU A 40 -2.03 7.06 7.22
C GLU A 40 -0.55 6.77 7.09
N GLU A 41 0.12 7.52 6.22
CA GLU A 41 1.49 7.29 5.87
C GLU A 41 2.24 7.24 7.21
N PRO A 42 2.93 6.14 7.57
CA PRO A 42 3.58 6.04 8.88
C PRO A 42 4.57 7.19 9.12
N ASP A 43 4.97 7.84 8.03
CA ASP A 43 5.74 9.06 7.96
C ASP A 43 5.03 10.31 8.49
N THR A 44 3.70 10.40 8.52
CA THR A 44 2.98 11.51 9.18
C THR A 44 3.25 11.52 10.68
N ALA A 45 3.16 10.36 11.33
CA ALA A 45 3.53 10.21 12.74
C ALA A 45 5.05 10.41 12.96
N ALA A 46 5.89 9.98 12.02
CA ALA A 46 7.34 10.20 12.10
C ALA A 46 7.73 11.69 11.91
N ARG A 47 7.10 12.39 10.96
CA ARG A 47 7.23 13.83 10.71
C ARG A 47 6.70 14.65 11.88
N ALA A 48 5.57 14.27 12.46
CA ALA A 48 5.07 14.89 13.69
C ALA A 48 6.06 14.73 14.84
N ARG A 49 6.69 13.55 15.00
CA ARG A 49 7.74 13.32 16.01
C ARG A 49 9.01 14.13 15.75
N LEU A 50 9.39 14.34 14.49
CA LEU A 50 10.50 15.23 14.09
C LEU A 50 10.19 16.72 14.29
N GLY A 51 8.92 17.12 14.34
CA GLY A 51 8.51 18.47 14.75
C GLY A 51 8.62 18.71 16.25
N VAL A 52 8.73 17.66 17.06
CA VAL A 52 8.80 17.72 18.53
C VAL A 52 10.18 17.27 19.01
N VAL A 53 11.24 17.94 18.55
CA VAL A 53 12.64 17.74 18.99
C VAL A 53 12.86 18.25 20.44
N GLY A 54 11.96 17.89 21.35
CA GLY A 54 12.05 18.20 22.77
C GLY A 54 11.27 17.23 23.68
N ALA A 55 10.34 16.42 23.17
CA ALA A 55 9.54 15.54 24.02
C ALA A 55 10.08 14.10 24.01
N ARG A 56 10.67 13.70 25.14
CA ARG A 56 11.05 12.32 25.45
C ARG A 56 9.78 11.45 25.55
N THR A 57 9.39 10.77 24.49
CA THR A 57 8.31 9.76 24.58
C THR A 57 8.91 8.38 24.84
N SER A 58 8.44 7.74 25.90
CA SER A 58 8.84 6.43 26.42
C SER A 58 8.90 5.32 25.36
N LYS A 59 9.91 4.45 25.48
CA LYS A 59 10.18 3.28 24.61
C LYS A 59 9.04 2.23 24.60
N LYS A 60 8.02 2.38 25.46
CA LYS A 60 6.93 1.42 25.68
C LYS A 60 5.82 1.47 24.63
N ASP A 61 5.64 2.58 23.91
CA ASP A 61 4.56 2.73 22.91
C ASP A 61 4.96 2.23 21.49
N ARG A 62 6.24 1.90 21.26
CA ARG A 62 6.72 1.44 19.94
C ARG A 62 6.27 0.01 19.58
N LYS A 63 5.99 -0.85 20.56
CA LYS A 63 5.79 -2.29 20.31
C LYS A 63 4.34 -2.67 19.95
N GLY A 64 3.37 -1.77 20.13
CA GLY A 64 1.94 -2.10 19.98
C GLY A 64 1.28 -1.73 18.65
N ARG A 65 1.88 -0.86 17.82
CA ARG A 65 1.15 -0.25 16.68
C ARG A 65 1.72 -0.55 15.29
N ALA A 66 2.89 -1.18 15.18
CA ALA A 66 3.57 -1.38 13.89
C ALA A 66 3.26 -2.72 13.17
N MET A 67 2.31 -3.52 13.65
CA MET A 67 2.08 -4.89 13.11
C MET A 67 0.60 -5.25 12.92
N ALA A 68 -0.33 -4.29 12.90
CA ALA A 68 -1.76 -4.61 13.00
C ALA A 68 -2.70 -4.03 11.93
N SER A 69 -2.26 -3.31 10.89
CA SER A 69 -3.23 -2.61 10.02
C SER A 69 -3.32 -3.01 8.55
N ALA A 70 -2.66 -4.05 8.04
CA ALA A 70 -2.76 -4.35 6.59
C ALA A 70 -2.67 -5.82 6.14
N SER A 71 -2.26 -6.78 6.98
CA SER A 71 -2.01 -8.16 6.50
C SER A 71 -3.26 -9.00 6.21
N ARG A 72 -4.47 -8.45 6.35
CA ARG A 72 -5.74 -9.14 6.11
C ARG A 72 -6.74 -8.33 5.29
N ARG A 73 -6.30 -7.35 4.50
CA ARG A 73 -7.20 -6.65 3.58
C ARG A 73 -7.30 -7.44 2.27
N LYS A 74 -8.50 -7.89 1.93
CA LYS A 74 -8.79 -8.55 0.64
C LYS A 74 -8.67 -7.53 -0.48
N MET A 75 -7.88 -7.85 -1.51
CA MET A 75 -7.72 -6.99 -2.67
C MET A 75 -9.07 -6.78 -3.38
N SER A 76 -9.37 -5.54 -3.77
CA SER A 76 -10.63 -5.24 -4.48
C SER A 76 -10.70 -6.02 -5.78
N TRP A 77 -11.88 -6.56 -6.11
CA TRP A 77 -12.07 -7.42 -7.28
C TRP A 77 -11.72 -6.70 -8.59
N ILE A 78 -11.70 -5.37 -8.63
CA ILE A 78 -11.30 -4.62 -9.83
C ILE A 78 -9.85 -4.89 -10.24
N TRP A 79 -9.00 -5.35 -9.31
CA TRP A 79 -7.60 -5.68 -9.55
C TRP A 79 -7.38 -7.17 -9.82
N THR A 80 -8.30 -8.03 -9.37
CA THR A 80 -8.22 -9.49 -9.55
C THR A 80 -9.13 -10.01 -10.67
N GLN A 81 -10.04 -9.19 -11.19
CA GLN A 81 -10.93 -9.57 -12.28
C GLN A 81 -10.13 -9.90 -13.55
N GLY A 82 -10.51 -10.99 -14.21
CA GLY A 82 -9.88 -11.43 -15.46
C GLY A 82 -8.62 -12.27 -15.26
N GLY A 83 -8.42 -12.83 -14.06
CA GLY A 83 -7.24 -13.63 -13.73
C GLY A 83 -6.05 -12.80 -13.29
N GLY A 84 -6.29 -11.58 -12.78
CA GLY A 84 -5.25 -10.81 -12.11
C GLY A 84 -4.82 -11.48 -10.81
N PRO A 85 -3.56 -11.34 -10.39
CA PRO A 85 -3.04 -11.96 -9.18
C PRO A 85 -3.79 -11.43 -7.96
N ASP A 86 -4.19 -12.33 -7.06
CA ASP A 86 -4.76 -11.96 -5.77
C ASP A 86 -3.67 -11.84 -4.70
N ALA A 87 -4.07 -11.52 -3.46
CA ALA A 87 -3.11 -11.35 -2.37
C ALA A 87 -2.45 -12.66 -1.91
N GLU A 88 -2.98 -13.81 -2.30
CA GLU A 88 -2.47 -15.15 -1.98
C GLU A 88 -1.68 -15.75 -3.15
N ASP A 89 -1.62 -15.05 -4.30
CA ASP A 89 -0.85 -15.42 -5.47
C ASP A 89 0.66 -15.48 -5.16
N GLU A 90 1.24 -16.67 -5.37
CA GLU A 90 2.63 -16.96 -5.04
C GLU A 90 3.61 -16.12 -5.87
N GLU A 91 3.29 -15.83 -7.14
CA GLU A 91 4.12 -15.00 -8.01
C GLU A 91 4.12 -13.54 -7.52
N LEU A 92 2.97 -13.03 -7.10
CA LEU A 92 2.89 -11.69 -6.50
C LEU A 92 3.67 -11.62 -5.19
N VAL A 93 3.52 -12.62 -4.32
CA VAL A 93 4.23 -12.69 -3.04
C VAL A 93 5.74 -12.72 -3.27
N ASP A 94 6.23 -13.50 -4.22
CA ASP A 94 7.65 -13.57 -4.55
C ASP A 94 8.18 -12.28 -5.18
N ALA A 95 7.42 -11.64 -6.06
CA ALA A 95 7.76 -10.32 -6.58
C ALA A 95 7.93 -9.29 -5.45
N VAL A 96 7.01 -9.28 -4.47
CA VAL A 96 7.09 -8.40 -3.29
C VAL A 96 8.33 -8.71 -2.44
N ARG A 97 8.67 -10.00 -2.24
CA ARG A 97 9.89 -10.40 -1.51
C ARG A 97 11.16 -9.94 -2.19
N VAL A 98 11.23 -10.03 -3.52
CA VAL A 98 12.37 -9.55 -4.32
C VAL A 98 12.52 -8.04 -4.17
N GLU A 99 11.44 -7.28 -4.34
CA GLU A 99 11.47 -5.82 -4.20
C GLU A 99 11.83 -5.38 -2.78
N TRP A 100 11.27 -6.06 -1.76
CA TRP A 100 11.65 -5.80 -0.38
C TRP A 100 13.14 -6.07 -0.13
N SER A 101 13.67 -7.17 -0.66
CA SER A 101 15.09 -7.52 -0.52
C SER A 101 16.00 -6.47 -1.18
N ARG A 102 15.62 -5.97 -2.37
CA ARG A 102 16.32 -4.87 -3.06
C ARG A 102 16.27 -3.57 -2.25
N ALA A 103 15.10 -3.20 -1.75
CA ALA A 103 14.92 -2.00 -0.92
C ALA A 103 15.74 -2.09 0.38
N LYS A 104 15.72 -3.25 1.04
CA LYS A 104 16.53 -3.52 2.23
C LYS A 104 18.02 -3.40 1.94
N ALA A 105 18.52 -4.02 0.87
CA ALA A 105 19.93 -3.93 0.50
C ALA A 105 20.37 -2.48 0.24
N ARG A 106 19.54 -1.68 -0.44
CA ARG A 106 19.79 -0.25 -0.65
C ARG A 106 19.82 0.52 0.67
N LYS A 107 18.88 0.25 1.57
CA LYS A 107 18.82 0.88 2.89
C LYS A 107 20.02 0.48 3.75
N ASP A 108 20.47 -0.76 3.71
CA ASP A 108 21.65 -1.23 4.46
C ASP A 108 22.93 -0.55 3.94
N ARG A 109 23.12 -0.48 2.60
CA ARG A 109 24.23 0.27 1.99
C ARG A 109 24.23 1.75 2.39
N TRP A 110 23.07 2.40 2.34
CA TRP A 110 22.97 3.81 2.75
C TRP A 110 23.39 4.02 4.20
N VAL A 111 23.05 3.09 5.10
CA VAL A 111 23.48 3.15 6.50
C VAL A 111 25.00 3.03 6.60
N GLU A 112 25.62 2.10 5.86
CA GLU A 112 27.07 1.95 5.81
C GLU A 112 27.76 3.21 5.30
N GLU A 113 27.27 3.81 4.20
CA GLU A 113 27.79 5.06 3.64
C GLU A 113 27.73 6.20 4.67
N VAL A 114 26.61 6.34 5.40
CA VAL A 114 26.47 7.36 6.45
C VAL A 114 27.45 7.14 7.60
N ASP A 115 27.67 5.89 8.01
CA ASP A 115 28.60 5.58 9.09
C ASP A 115 30.07 5.80 8.66
N LEU A 116 30.41 5.49 7.41
CA LEU A 116 31.71 5.82 6.81
C LEU A 116 31.95 7.33 6.77
N LEU A 117 30.98 8.13 6.31
CA LEU A 117 31.09 9.59 6.28
C LEU A 117 31.31 10.18 7.68
N ARG A 118 30.59 9.67 8.69
CA ARG A 118 30.78 10.09 10.09
C ARG A 118 32.17 9.75 10.61
N GLU A 119 32.72 8.61 10.19
CA GLU A 119 34.07 8.19 10.54
C GLU A 119 35.12 9.10 9.91
N GLU A 120 34.98 9.42 8.61
CA GLU A 120 35.87 10.33 7.89
C GLU A 120 35.90 11.72 8.53
N MET A 121 34.73 12.31 8.82
CA MET A 121 34.61 13.60 9.50
C MET A 121 35.28 13.60 10.88
N ARG A 122 35.22 12.49 11.62
CA ARG A 122 35.87 12.39 12.94
C ARG A 122 37.39 12.30 12.84
N ARG A 123 37.90 11.67 11.78
CA ARG A 123 39.34 11.55 11.51
C ARG A 123 39.95 12.84 10.95
N GLY A 124 39.13 13.85 10.65
CA GLY A 124 39.58 15.19 10.28
C GLY A 124 39.82 15.39 8.79
N LEU A 125 39.19 14.57 7.93
CA LEU A 125 38.94 14.91 6.54
C LEU A 125 37.62 15.68 6.41
#